data_AF-A0A652P369-F1
#
_entry.id   AF-A0A652P369-F1
#
_cell.length_a   1.000
_cell.length_b   1.000
_cell.length_c   1.000
_cell.angle_alpha   90.00
_cell.angle_beta   90.00
_cell.angle_gamma   90.00
#
_symmetry.space_group_name_H-M   'P 1'
#
loop_
_entity.id
_entity.type
_entity.pdbx_description
1 polymer ?
#
loop_
_entity_poly.entity_id
_entity_poly.type
_entity_poly.pdbx_seq_one_letter_code
_entity_poly.pdbx_strand_id
1 'polypeptide(L)'
;MLGYLESTRNLVGCAAGAGGLGLHLAGLGGAWWPGIVAALYGAGVLLWPGGQGGAGGRGGTGGRGGTGGPVLPQPGPVWPELEELRVYLRGVPRPPDPAKLDALLEGLLGRLAELGPGPATEPVVGRRLPVAVDGYLRALTWERWRPGAGDPGADLAHEVELMAAGLTV
;
A
#
# COMPACT_ATOMS: atom_id res chain seq x y z
N MET A 1 -8.37 7.25 11.42
CA MET A 1 -9.76 6.79 11.17
C MET A 1 -10.10 6.94 9.68
N LEU A 2 -9.41 6.19 8.81
CA LEU A 2 -9.63 6.11 7.35
C LEU A 2 -9.83 4.65 6.89
N GLY A 3 -9.56 3.66 7.75
CA GLY A 3 -9.64 2.23 7.41
C GLY A 3 -11.04 1.67 7.14
N TYR A 4 -12.11 2.44 7.38
CA TYR A 4 -13.47 1.99 7.04
C TYR A 4 -13.82 2.24 5.56
N LEU A 5 -13.15 3.20 4.90
CA LEU A 5 -13.43 3.56 3.49
C LEU A 5 -12.72 2.64 2.49
N GLU A 6 -11.63 1.97 2.89
CA GLU A 6 -10.99 0.93 2.09
C GLU A 6 -11.82 -0.38 2.09
N SER A 7 -12.54 -0.63 3.18
CA SER A 7 -13.38 -1.83 3.36
C SER A 7 -14.54 -1.89 2.38
N THR A 8 -15.16 -0.76 2.01
CA THR A 8 -16.28 -0.80 1.04
C THR A 8 -15.82 -1.24 -0.35
N ARG A 9 -14.65 -0.79 -0.82
CA ARG A 9 -14.11 -1.24 -2.11
C ARG A 9 -13.68 -2.71 -2.07
N ASN A 10 -13.09 -3.14 -0.96
CA ASN A 10 -12.67 -4.53 -0.79
C ASN A 10 -13.87 -5.48 -0.63
N LEU A 11 -14.95 -5.04 0.03
CA LEU A 11 -16.23 -5.76 0.12
C LEU A 11 -16.95 -5.83 -1.22
N VAL A 12 -16.97 -4.74 -1.99
CA VAL A 12 -17.52 -4.77 -3.35
C VAL A 12 -16.71 -5.70 -4.25
N GLY A 13 -15.37 -5.70 -4.12
CA GLY A 13 -14.48 -6.62 -4.83
C GLY A 13 -14.71 -8.09 -4.45
N CYS A 14 -14.78 -8.40 -3.15
CA CYS A 14 -15.08 -9.75 -2.66
C CYS A 14 -16.50 -10.20 -3.03
N ALA A 15 -17.51 -9.32 -2.93
CA ALA A 15 -18.89 -9.64 -3.31
C ALA A 15 -19.03 -9.86 -4.82
N ALA A 16 -18.34 -9.05 -5.65
CA ALA A 16 -18.30 -9.24 -7.09
C ALA A 16 -17.56 -10.53 -7.47
N GLY A 17 -16.43 -10.84 -6.81
CA GLY A 17 -15.69 -12.09 -7.00
C GLY A 17 -16.51 -13.33 -6.60
N ALA A 18 -17.19 -13.28 -5.46
CA ALA A 18 -18.10 -14.34 -5.00
C ALA A 18 -19.31 -14.50 -5.94
N GLY A 19 -19.87 -13.38 -6.43
CA GLY A 19 -20.92 -13.38 -7.44
C GLY A 19 -20.48 -14.03 -8.75
N GLY A 20 -19.28 -13.69 -9.24
CA GLY A 20 -18.68 -14.31 -10.42
C GLY A 20 -18.44 -15.82 -10.26
N LEU A 21 -17.98 -16.25 -9.08
CA LEU A 21 -17.79 -17.67 -8.78
C LEU A 21 -19.12 -18.42 -8.70
N GLY A 22 -20.15 -17.82 -8.09
CA GLY A 22 -21.49 -18.39 -8.02
C GLY A 22 -22.13 -18.54 -9.41
N LEU A 23 -21.98 -17.54 -10.27
CA LEU A 23 -22.43 -17.59 -11.68
C LEU A 23 -21.73 -18.69 -12.49
N HIS A 24 -20.43 -18.89 -12.25
CA HIS A 24 -19.66 -19.95 -12.91
C HIS A 24 -20.10 -21.35 -12.47
N LEU A 25 -20.27 -21.56 -11.15
CA LEU A 25 -20.70 -22.84 -10.58
C LEU A 25 -22.17 -23.18 -10.91
N ALA A 26 -23.02 -22.19 -11.15
CA ALA A 26 -24.40 -22.39 -11.59
C ALA A 26 -24.53 -22.86 -13.06
N GLY A 27 -23.42 -23.06 -13.78
CA GLY A 27 -23.43 -23.59 -15.15
C GLY A 27 -23.86 -22.57 -16.21
N LEU A 28 -23.93 -21.28 -15.87
CA LEU A 28 -24.23 -20.18 -16.82
C LEU A 28 -23.05 -19.85 -17.77
N GLY A 29 -22.01 -20.70 -17.82
CA GLY A 29 -20.86 -20.59 -18.72
C GLY A 29 -21.10 -21.06 -20.16
N GLY A 30 -22.35 -21.27 -20.57
CA GLY A 30 -22.75 -21.60 -21.94
C GLY A 30 -22.82 -20.38 -22.88
N ALA A 31 -23.82 -20.36 -23.77
CA ALA A 31 -23.99 -19.33 -24.82
C ALA A 31 -24.11 -17.86 -24.32
N TRP A 32 -24.19 -17.63 -23.00
CA TRP A 32 -24.35 -16.31 -22.37
C TRP A 32 -23.03 -15.65 -21.95
N TRP A 33 -21.89 -16.31 -22.19
CA TRP A 33 -20.56 -15.75 -21.90
C TRP A 33 -20.32 -14.33 -22.46
N PRO A 34 -20.82 -13.93 -23.66
CA PRO A 34 -20.60 -12.59 -24.18
C PRO A 34 -21.32 -11.53 -23.34
N GLY A 35 -22.50 -11.87 -22.82
CA GLY A 35 -23.27 -10.99 -21.94
C GLY A 35 -22.56 -10.78 -20.59
N ILE A 36 -21.95 -11.83 -20.05
CA ILE A 36 -21.16 -11.75 -18.82
C ILE A 36 -19.94 -10.84 -19.03
N VAL A 37 -19.21 -11.03 -20.14
CA VAL A 37 -18.07 -10.17 -20.49
C VAL A 37 -18.48 -8.71 -20.72
N ALA A 38 -19.59 -8.47 -21.42
CA ALA A 38 -20.11 -7.13 -21.65
C ALA A 38 -20.51 -6.42 -20.34
N ALA A 39 -21.15 -7.14 -19.41
CA ALA A 39 -21.52 -6.61 -18.10
C ALA A 39 -20.29 -6.30 -17.24
N LEU A 40 -19.29 -7.20 -17.21
CA LEU A 40 -18.01 -6.99 -16.52
C LEU A 40 -17.24 -5.80 -17.08
N TYR A 41 -17.19 -5.68 -18.42
CA TYR A 41 -16.53 -4.56 -19.09
C TYR A 41 -17.26 -3.25 -18.80
N GLY A 42 -18.59 -3.23 -18.86
CA GLY A 42 -19.41 -2.07 -18.50
C GLY A 42 -19.22 -1.66 -17.04
N ALA A 43 -19.16 -2.62 -16.12
CA ALA A 43 -18.85 -2.35 -14.72
C ALA A 43 -17.43 -1.75 -14.56
N GLY A 44 -16.43 -2.28 -15.27
CA GLY A 44 -15.06 -1.73 -15.27
C GLY A 44 -15.00 -0.30 -15.80
N VAL A 45 -15.76 0.02 -16.85
CA VAL A 45 -15.88 1.39 -17.38
C VAL A 45 -16.58 2.32 -16.40
N LEU A 46 -17.62 1.85 -15.70
CA LEU A 46 -18.33 2.66 -14.71
C LEU A 46 -17.51 2.88 -13.43
N LEU A 47 -16.65 1.91 -13.07
CA LEU A 47 -15.68 2.03 -11.98
C LEU A 47 -14.42 2.80 -12.38
N TRP A 48 -14.21 3.09 -13.67
CA TRP A 48 -13.09 3.92 -14.13
C TRP A 48 -13.31 5.36 -13.66
N PRO A 49 -12.47 5.89 -12.77
CA PRO A 49 -12.55 7.29 -12.39
C PRO A 49 -12.11 8.12 -13.60
N GLY A 50 -13.06 8.81 -14.23
CA GLY A 50 -12.78 9.82 -15.25
C GLY A 50 -11.79 10.86 -14.69
N GLY A 51 -10.76 11.14 -15.48
CA GLY A 51 -9.59 11.92 -15.11
C GLY A 51 -9.86 13.38 -14.71
N GLN A 52 -8.83 13.95 -14.11
CA GLN A 52 -8.74 15.32 -13.63
C GLN A 52 -9.01 16.35 -14.74
N GLY A 53 -9.73 17.40 -14.37
CA GLY A 53 -9.76 18.72 -15.00
C GLY A 53 -10.69 19.58 -14.11
N GLY A 54 -10.33 20.75 -13.59
CA GLY A 54 -9.28 21.70 -13.90
C GLY A 54 -9.92 23.09 -13.80
N ALA A 55 -9.24 24.00 -13.09
CA ALA A 55 -9.45 25.46 -13.09
C ALA A 55 -10.70 26.07 -12.42
N GLY A 56 -10.46 26.80 -11.33
CA GLY A 56 -11.31 27.88 -10.83
C GLY A 56 -11.06 28.16 -9.34
N GLY A 57 -10.45 29.26 -8.90
CA GLY A 57 -9.91 30.40 -9.58
C GLY A 57 -8.87 31.10 -8.70
N ARG A 58 -7.94 31.79 -9.37
CA ARG A 58 -7.07 32.79 -8.79
C ARG A 58 -7.94 33.95 -8.29
N GLY A 59 -7.87 34.27 -7.00
CA GLY A 59 -8.49 35.47 -6.44
C GLY A 59 -8.05 35.69 -5.00
N GLY A 60 -7.45 36.85 -4.72
CA GLY A 60 -7.20 37.32 -3.35
C GLY A 60 -5.78 37.77 -3.06
N THR A 61 -5.34 38.86 -3.71
CA THR A 61 -4.33 39.76 -3.15
C THR A 61 -4.83 40.40 -1.85
N GLY A 62 -4.02 40.40 -0.79
CA GLY A 62 -4.21 41.32 0.33
C GLY A 62 -3.67 40.79 1.66
N GLY A 63 -2.57 41.36 2.15
CA GLY A 63 -2.11 41.11 3.53
C GLY A 63 -0.66 41.44 3.81
N ARG A 64 -0.32 42.73 3.77
CA ARG A 64 0.89 43.29 4.39
C ARG A 64 0.77 43.20 5.92
N GLY A 65 1.79 42.67 6.61
CA GLY A 65 2.10 43.08 8.00
C GLY A 65 2.57 41.99 8.97
N GLY A 66 3.84 42.10 9.41
CA GLY A 66 4.38 41.62 10.70
C GLY A 66 4.57 40.11 10.86
N THR A 67 5.60 39.56 11.50
CA THR A 67 6.61 40.10 12.42
C THR A 67 7.85 39.19 12.34
N GLY A 68 9.03 39.79 12.26
CA GLY A 68 10.29 39.05 12.41
C GLY A 68 10.50 38.64 13.87
N GLY A 69 9.90 37.53 14.27
CA GLY A 69 10.32 36.80 15.46
C GLY A 69 11.58 35.96 15.15
N PRO A 70 12.35 35.55 16.16
CA PRO A 70 13.42 34.58 15.94
C PRO A 70 12.80 33.32 15.34
N VAL A 71 13.26 32.94 14.14
CA VAL A 71 12.93 31.65 13.53
C VAL A 71 13.61 30.60 14.40
N LEU A 72 12.87 30.05 15.37
CA LEU A 72 13.25 28.79 15.98
C LEU A 72 13.35 27.77 14.83
N PRO A 73 14.39 26.91 14.80
CA PRO A 73 14.41 25.81 13.85
C PRO A 73 13.13 25.00 14.05
N GLN A 74 12.22 25.11 13.07
CA GLN A 74 11.03 24.27 13.05
C GLN A 74 11.56 22.84 13.01
N PRO A 75 11.18 21.94 13.96
CA PRO A 75 11.50 20.54 13.80
C PRO A 75 11.02 20.11 12.42
N GLY A 76 11.86 19.37 11.69
CA GLY A 76 11.52 18.85 10.38
C GLY A 76 10.15 18.14 10.43
N PRO A 77 9.43 18.03 9.29
CA PRO A 77 8.11 17.43 9.27
C PRO A 77 8.16 16.06 9.96
N VAL A 78 7.43 15.92 11.07
CA VAL A 78 7.23 14.62 11.70
C VAL A 78 6.45 13.80 10.69
N TRP A 79 6.92 12.59 10.38
CA TRP A 79 6.28 11.71 9.40
C TRP A 79 5.46 10.63 10.14
N PRO A 80 4.20 10.90 10.52
CA PRO A 80 3.43 10.02 11.40
C PRO A 80 3.19 8.65 10.78
N GLU A 81 3.03 8.55 9.46
CA GLU A 81 2.84 7.30 8.75
C GLU A 81 4.07 6.38 8.88
N LEU A 82 5.28 6.95 8.92
CA LEU A 82 6.50 6.17 9.16
C LEU A 82 6.53 5.62 10.59
N GLU A 83 6.05 6.39 11.58
CA GLU A 83 5.94 5.90 12.96
C GLU A 83 4.88 4.81 13.11
N GLU A 84 3.72 4.97 12.48
CA GLU A 84 2.69 3.95 12.43
C GLU A 84 3.23 2.64 11.81
N LEU A 85 4.01 2.76 10.73
CA LEU A 85 4.68 1.63 10.09
C LEU A 85 5.69 0.96 11.03
N ARG A 86 6.50 1.71 11.79
CA ARG A 86 7.40 1.15 12.80
C ARG A 86 6.66 0.38 13.90
N VAL A 87 5.50 0.87 14.31
CA VAL A 87 4.64 0.18 15.28
C VAL A 87 4.09 -1.11 14.67
N TYR A 88 3.58 -1.04 13.45
CA TYR A 88 3.06 -2.20 12.72
C TYR A 88 4.11 -3.31 12.58
N LEU A 89 5.32 -2.99 12.10
CA LEU A 89 6.39 -3.96 11.88
C LEU A 89 6.86 -4.65 13.16
N ARG A 90 6.76 -4.00 14.32
CA ARG A 90 7.06 -4.64 15.62
C ARG A 90 6.09 -5.76 15.98
N GLY A 91 4.85 -5.71 15.47
CA GLY A 91 3.85 -6.75 15.67
C GLY A 91 3.95 -7.92 14.67
N VAL A 92 4.79 -7.81 13.64
CA VAL A 92 4.91 -8.84 12.60
C VAL A 92 5.72 -10.03 13.12
N PRO A 93 5.24 -11.28 12.97
CA PRO A 93 5.99 -12.47 13.32
C PRO A 93 7.35 -12.53 12.60
N ARG A 94 8.43 -12.77 13.34
CA ARG A 94 9.78 -12.84 12.78
C ARG A 94 10.08 -14.23 12.20
N PRO A 95 10.87 -14.33 11.12
CA PRO A 95 11.34 -15.61 10.59
C PRO A 95 12.34 -16.28 11.57
N PRO A 96 12.66 -17.58 11.38
CA PRO A 96 13.57 -18.31 12.28
C PRO A 96 14.97 -17.70 12.39
N ASP A 97 15.48 -17.12 11.30
CA ASP A 97 16.70 -16.32 11.28
C ASP A 97 16.36 -14.86 10.94
N PRO A 98 16.05 -14.02 11.95
CA PRO A 98 15.56 -12.67 11.73
C PRO A 98 16.68 -11.66 11.48
N ALA A 99 17.94 -11.99 11.77
CA ALA A 99 19.03 -11.01 11.84
C ALA A 99 19.20 -10.23 10.53
N LYS A 100 19.14 -10.92 9.39
CA LYS A 100 19.24 -10.30 8.07
C LYS A 100 18.06 -9.36 7.81
N LEU A 101 16.83 -9.84 8.02
CA LEU A 101 15.62 -9.07 7.76
C LEU A 101 15.52 -7.84 8.67
N ASP A 102 15.86 -7.99 9.95
CA ASP A 102 15.83 -6.90 10.93
C ASP A 102 16.82 -5.81 10.55
N ALA A 103 18.06 -6.17 10.17
CA ALA A 103 19.05 -5.22 9.70
C ALA A 103 18.60 -4.46 8.43
N LEU A 104 17.95 -5.17 7.49
CA LEU A 104 17.42 -4.55 6.27
C LEU A 104 16.26 -3.59 6.56
N LEU A 105 15.33 -3.98 7.44
CA LEU A 105 14.19 -3.14 7.83
C LEU A 105 14.66 -1.90 8.58
N GLU A 106 15.56 -2.05 9.56
CA GLU A 106 16.16 -0.92 10.28
C GLU A 106 16.89 0.04 9.34
N GLY A 107 17.69 -0.50 8.41
CA GLY A 107 18.37 0.30 7.39
C GLY A 107 17.40 1.06 6.47
N LEU A 108 16.34 0.40 5.99
CA LEU A 108 15.31 1.03 5.17
C LEU A 108 14.57 2.13 5.94
N LEU A 109 14.13 1.85 7.17
CA LEU A 109 13.38 2.80 8.00
C LEU A 109 14.23 4.00 8.44
N GLY A 110 15.52 3.79 8.69
CA GLY A 110 16.48 4.87 8.93
C GLY A 110 16.62 5.77 7.70
N ARG A 111 16.83 5.18 6.53
CA ARG A 111 16.93 5.92 5.26
C ARG A 111 15.66 6.70 4.94
N LEU A 112 14.48 6.12 5.16
CA LEU A 112 13.19 6.80 4.99
C LEU A 112 13.05 8.00 5.96
N ALA A 113 13.55 7.88 7.19
CA ALA A 113 13.54 8.97 8.15
C ALA A 113 14.48 10.12 7.73
N GLU A 114 15.65 9.78 7.18
CA GLU A 114 16.62 10.76 6.68
C GLU A 114 16.11 11.51 5.45
N LEU A 115 15.50 10.80 4.50
CA LEU A 115 14.95 11.38 3.27
C LEU A 115 13.66 12.18 3.53
N GLY A 116 12.90 11.79 4.55
CA GLY A 116 11.60 12.38 4.84
C GLY A 116 10.51 12.05 3.81
N PRO A 117 9.31 12.63 3.96
CA PRO A 117 8.19 12.41 3.05
C PRO A 117 8.47 13.02 1.67
N GLY A 118 8.22 12.25 0.62
CA GLY A 118 8.42 12.66 -0.76
C GLY A 118 7.92 11.62 -1.76
N PRO A 119 7.89 11.94 -3.06
CA PRO A 119 7.27 11.09 -4.08
C PRO A 119 7.94 9.71 -4.23
N ALA A 120 9.21 9.58 -3.84
CA ALA A 120 9.93 8.31 -3.83
C ALA A 120 9.71 7.48 -2.55
N THR A 121 9.50 8.15 -1.40
CA THR A 121 9.45 7.52 -0.07
C THR A 121 8.02 7.22 0.37
N GLU A 122 7.05 8.07 0.04
CA GLU A 122 5.63 7.90 0.36
C GLU A 122 5.04 6.57 -0.17
N PRO A 123 5.31 6.14 -1.42
CA PRO A 123 4.81 4.85 -1.90
C PRO A 123 5.43 3.65 -1.16
N VAL A 124 6.65 3.80 -0.66
CA VAL A 124 7.33 2.74 0.11
C VAL A 124 6.62 2.55 1.45
N VAL A 125 6.40 3.64 2.19
CA VAL A 125 5.73 3.63 3.50
C VAL A 125 4.26 3.26 3.40
N GLY A 126 3.52 3.89 2.48
CA GLY A 126 2.08 3.75 2.40
C GLY A 126 1.58 2.51 1.66
N ARG A 127 2.43 1.85 0.86
CA ARG A 127 1.96 0.73 0.01
C ARG A 127 2.96 -0.40 -0.13
N ARG A 128 4.18 -0.15 -0.62
CA ARG A 128 5.07 -1.25 -1.04
C ARG A 128 5.50 -2.12 0.14
N LEU A 129 5.93 -1.51 1.24
CA LEU A 129 6.35 -2.27 2.41
C LEU A 129 5.16 -3.00 3.07
N PRO A 130 3.99 -2.37 3.31
CA PRO A 130 2.80 -3.07 3.76
C PRO A 130 2.38 -4.26 2.87
N VAL A 131 2.45 -4.10 1.55
CA VAL A 131 2.10 -5.18 0.58
C VAL A 131 3.10 -6.33 0.65
N ALA A 132 4.40 -6.05 0.76
CA ALA A 132 5.41 -7.10 0.92
C ALA A 132 5.20 -7.89 2.23
N VAL A 133 4.90 -7.19 3.33
CA VAL A 133 4.59 -7.82 4.62
C VAL A 133 3.30 -8.66 4.54
N ASP A 134 2.25 -8.18 3.88
CA ASP A 134 1.02 -8.97 3.67
C ASP A 134 1.31 -10.26 2.89
N GLY A 135 2.14 -10.19 1.85
CA GLY A 135 2.61 -11.36 1.09
C GLY A 135 3.32 -12.38 1.98
N TYR A 136 4.22 -11.91 2.86
CA TYR A 136 4.89 -12.74 3.85
C TYR A 136 3.92 -13.40 4.84
N LEU A 137 3.00 -12.63 5.44
CA LEU A 137 2.00 -13.15 6.39
C LEU A 137 1.09 -14.20 5.73
N ARG A 138 0.70 -13.95 4.48
CA ARG A 138 -0.06 -14.91 3.69
C ARG A 138 0.75 -16.18 3.44
N ALA A 139 2.02 -16.08 3.09
CA ALA A 139 2.89 -17.24 2.88
C ALA A 139 3.03 -18.07 4.17
N LEU A 140 3.24 -17.44 5.33
CA LEU A 140 3.24 -18.13 6.63
C LEU A 140 1.92 -18.86 6.90
N THR A 141 0.79 -18.23 6.54
CA THR A 141 -0.54 -18.82 6.71
C THR A 141 -0.71 -20.07 5.85
N TRP A 142 -0.09 -20.13 4.67
CA TRP A 142 -0.18 -21.28 3.76
C TRP A 142 0.87 -22.37 4.03
N GLU A 143 2.04 -22.04 4.58
CA GLU A 143 3.07 -23.03 4.98
C GLU A 143 2.50 -24.09 5.92
N ARG A 144 1.56 -23.72 6.79
CA ARG A 144 0.87 -24.67 7.68
C ARG A 144 0.13 -25.80 6.93
N TRP A 145 -0.29 -25.53 5.70
CA TRP A 145 -1.07 -26.44 4.86
C TRP A 145 -0.24 -27.07 3.74
N ARG A 146 0.78 -26.37 3.28
CA ARG A 146 1.69 -26.82 2.22
C ARG A 146 3.13 -26.42 2.59
N PRO A 147 3.79 -27.22 3.43
CA PRO A 147 5.15 -26.91 3.85
C PRO A 147 6.13 -26.98 2.67
N GLY A 148 7.11 -26.08 2.66
CA GLY A 148 8.21 -26.09 1.69
C GLY A 148 7.87 -25.49 0.33
N ALA A 149 6.93 -24.56 0.26
CA ALA A 149 6.64 -23.83 -0.98
C ALA A 149 7.72 -22.78 -1.31
N GLY A 150 8.53 -22.39 -0.32
CA GLY A 150 9.62 -21.43 -0.45
C GLY A 150 10.16 -21.00 0.92
N ASP A 151 10.96 -19.94 0.95
CA ASP A 151 11.38 -19.26 2.17
C ASP A 151 10.74 -17.86 2.23
N PRO A 152 9.59 -17.72 2.91
CA PRO A 152 8.88 -16.44 2.99
C PRO A 152 9.72 -15.31 3.58
N GLY A 153 10.64 -15.63 4.51
CA GLY A 153 11.51 -14.65 5.13
C GLY A 153 12.56 -14.11 4.16
N ALA A 154 13.13 -15.00 3.33
CA ALA A 154 14.05 -14.62 2.26
C ALA A 154 13.37 -13.77 1.18
N ASP A 155 12.13 -14.11 0.80
CA ASP A 155 11.36 -13.33 -0.18
C ASP A 155 11.09 -11.90 0.31
N LEU A 156 10.67 -11.74 1.58
CA LEU A 156 10.47 -10.42 2.17
C LEU A 156 11.78 -9.64 2.26
N ALA A 157 12.87 -10.28 2.68
CA ALA A 157 14.19 -9.65 2.74
C ALA A 157 14.63 -9.14 1.36
N HIS A 158 14.40 -9.93 0.31
CA HIS A 158 14.70 -9.53 -1.07
C HIS A 158 13.90 -8.29 -1.50
N GLU A 159 12.60 -8.24 -1.22
CA GLU A 159 11.76 -7.08 -1.52
C GLU A 159 12.23 -5.82 -0.78
N VAL A 160 12.63 -5.94 0.49
CA VAL A 160 13.19 -4.82 1.27
C VAL A 160 14.51 -4.32 0.69
N GLU A 161 15.39 -5.23 0.24
CA GLU A 161 16.63 -4.89 -0.46
C GLU A 161 16.36 -4.09 -1.75
N LEU A 162 15.39 -4.54 -2.56
CA LEU A 162 14.99 -3.84 -3.79
C LEU A 162 14.44 -2.43 -3.50
N MET A 163 13.63 -2.28 -2.45
CA MET A 163 13.13 -0.97 -2.04
C MET A 163 14.26 -0.05 -1.58
N ALA A 164 15.20 -0.56 -0.77
CA ALA A 164 16.34 0.22 -0.30
C ALA A 164 17.25 0.67 -1.46
N ALA A 165 17.50 -0.22 -2.43
CA ALA A 165 18.23 0.11 -3.65
C ALA A 165 17.51 1.17 -4.50
N GLY A 166 16.18 1.17 -4.52
CA GLY A 166 15.39 2.19 -5.21
C GLY A 166 15.44 3.59 -4.58
N LEU A 167 15.97 3.71 -3.34
CA LEU A 167 16.07 4.97 -2.59
C LEU A 167 17.50 5.57 -2.60
N THR A 168 18.43 4.99 -3.36
CA THR A 168 19.75 5.58 -3.61
C THR A 168 19.66 6.54 -4.80
N VAL A 169 19.38 7.82 -4.54
CA VAL A 169 19.53 8.93 -5.51
C VAL A 169 20.65 9.85 -5.04
#